data_AF-A0A821UV62-F1
#
_entry.id   AF-A0A821UV62-F1
#
_cell.length_a   1.000
_cell.length_b   1.000
_cell.length_c   1.000
_cell.angle_alpha   90.00
_cell.angle_beta   90.00
_cell.angle_gamma   90.00
#
_symmetry.space_group_name_H-M   'P 1'
#
loop_
_entity.id
_entity.type
_entity.pdbx_description
1 polymer ?
#
loop_
_entity_poly.entity_id
_entity_poly.type
_entity_poly.pdbx_seq_one_letter_code
_entity_poly.pdbx_strand_id
1 'polypeptide(L)'
;MNDSTVANDTWQWYKDVVRSWMEDPGVEEHQGLNISALMMDQAYVVAETDRSVAVYSVSDDCFRCPFELQKSLSAGFDSWWVVDTARRSTWRVYTDTTEQYISLRNTTGLLCQLRPNLGEFGVYALNVTGGGCDMRTTKEPVDIYMRK
;
A
#
# COMPACT_ATOMS: atom_id res chain seq x y z
N MET A 1 2.20 15.35 -39.52
CA MET A 1 2.16 14.45 -38.34
C MET A 1 3.07 13.28 -38.66
N ASN A 2 4.07 13.03 -37.81
CA ASN A 2 5.23 12.22 -38.13
C ASN A 2 4.91 10.73 -37.92
N ASP A 3 4.81 9.96 -38.99
CA ASP A 3 4.36 8.56 -38.99
C ASP A 3 5.22 7.65 -38.07
N SER A 4 6.50 8.01 -37.91
CA SER A 4 7.46 7.36 -37.04
C SER A 4 7.19 7.53 -35.54
N THR A 5 6.56 8.64 -35.11
CA THR A 5 6.20 8.83 -33.71
C THR A 5 4.98 7.97 -33.34
N VAL A 6 4.01 7.87 -34.26
CA VAL A 6 2.79 7.07 -34.07
C VAL A 6 3.12 5.57 -33.96
N ALA A 7 4.05 5.07 -34.80
CA ALA A 7 4.49 3.68 -34.72
C ALA A 7 5.23 3.34 -33.41
N ASN A 8 6.05 4.26 -32.90
CA ASN A 8 6.77 4.08 -31.64
C ASN A 8 5.80 4.05 -30.45
N ASP A 9 4.83 4.96 -30.43
CA ASP A 9 3.82 5.04 -29.36
C ASP A 9 2.95 3.76 -29.32
N THR A 10 2.61 3.21 -30.49
CA THR A 10 1.82 1.97 -30.59
C THR A 10 2.58 0.75 -30.03
N TRP A 11 3.90 0.70 -30.26
CA TRP A 11 4.73 -0.40 -29.77
C TRP A 11 5.00 -0.34 -28.26
N GLN A 12 5.17 0.87 -27.71
CA GLN A 12 5.29 1.03 -26.26
C GLN A 12 4.00 0.60 -25.56
N TRP A 13 2.85 1.03 -26.08
CA TRP A 13 1.56 0.58 -25.57
C TRP A 13 1.44 -0.95 -25.57
N TYR A 14 1.79 -1.63 -26.67
CA TYR A 14 1.72 -3.10 -26.71
C TYR A 14 2.62 -3.77 -25.67
N LYS A 15 3.83 -3.23 -25.46
CA LYS A 15 4.73 -3.75 -24.41
C LYS A 15 4.14 -3.57 -23.02
N ASP A 16 3.58 -2.40 -22.73
CA ASP A 16 2.96 -2.12 -21.43
C ASP A 16 1.76 -3.03 -21.19
N VAL A 17 0.96 -3.29 -22.24
CA VAL A 17 -0.16 -4.24 -22.21
C VAL A 17 0.31 -5.64 -21.85
N VAL A 18 1.32 -6.15 -22.56
CA VAL A 18 1.84 -7.51 -22.34
C VAL A 18 2.46 -7.63 -20.95
N ARG A 19 3.22 -6.63 -20.49
CA ARG A 19 3.80 -6.62 -19.13
C ARG A 19 2.73 -6.66 -18.06
N SER A 20 1.71 -5.81 -18.18
CA SER A 20 0.58 -5.79 -17.25
C SER A 20 -0.15 -7.14 -17.24
N TRP A 21 -0.42 -7.76 -18.40
CA TRP A 21 -1.02 -9.10 -18.46
C TRP A 21 -0.18 -10.22 -17.84
N MET A 22 1.14 -10.07 -17.90
CA MET A 22 2.07 -11.01 -17.27
C MET A 22 2.31 -10.71 -15.79
N GLU A 23 1.60 -9.73 -15.22
CA GLU A 23 1.79 -9.28 -13.83
C GLU A 23 3.26 -8.88 -13.56
N ASP A 24 3.94 -8.36 -14.59
CA ASP A 24 5.34 -7.93 -14.48
C ASP A 24 5.39 -6.59 -13.73
N PRO A 25 6.06 -6.52 -12.56
CA PRO A 25 6.18 -5.28 -11.79
C PRO A 25 6.98 -4.18 -12.52
N GLY A 26 7.69 -4.53 -13.61
CA GLY A 26 8.44 -3.64 -14.48
C GLY A 26 9.81 -3.21 -13.93
N VAL A 27 10.06 -3.46 -12.64
CA VAL A 27 11.33 -3.21 -11.94
C VAL A 27 11.56 -4.31 -10.91
N GLU A 28 12.82 -4.66 -10.69
CA GLU A 28 13.20 -5.62 -9.64
C GLU A 28 13.29 -4.98 -8.25
N GLU A 29 13.64 -3.69 -8.18
CA GLU A 29 13.84 -2.95 -6.93
C GLU A 29 13.23 -1.54 -6.99
N HIS A 30 12.74 -1.05 -5.85
CA HIS A 30 12.36 0.34 -5.65
C HIS A 30 12.72 0.78 -4.23
N GLN A 31 13.54 1.83 -4.08
CA GLN A 31 13.96 2.37 -2.77
C GLN A 31 14.60 1.32 -1.83
N GLY A 32 15.39 0.39 -2.36
CA GLY A 32 15.99 -0.69 -1.56
C GLY A 32 15.05 -1.85 -1.25
N LEU A 33 13.79 -1.81 -1.71
CA LEU A 33 12.82 -2.90 -1.56
C LEU A 33 12.83 -3.79 -2.80
N ASN A 34 12.97 -5.09 -2.59
CA ASN A 34 12.96 -6.09 -3.66
C ASN A 34 11.51 -6.39 -4.10
N ILE A 35 11.07 -5.77 -5.19
CA ILE A 35 9.70 -5.89 -5.71
C ILE A 35 9.45 -7.30 -6.25
N SER A 36 10.46 -7.94 -6.84
CA SER A 36 10.37 -9.32 -7.34
C SER A 36 10.17 -10.36 -6.24
N ALA A 37 10.32 -9.99 -4.96
CA ALA A 37 10.03 -10.86 -3.84
C ALA A 37 8.55 -10.83 -3.40
N LEU A 38 7.75 -9.87 -3.88
CA LEU A 38 6.32 -9.82 -3.60
C LEU A 38 5.58 -10.95 -4.33
N MET A 39 4.57 -11.51 -3.68
CA MET A 39 3.63 -12.46 -4.29
C MET A 39 2.44 -11.72 -4.92
N MET A 40 1.61 -12.46 -5.66
CA MET A 40 0.32 -11.97 -6.15
C MET A 40 -0.49 -11.34 -5.01
N ASP A 41 -1.19 -10.26 -5.32
CA ASP A 41 -1.95 -9.44 -4.37
C ASP A 41 -1.12 -8.84 -3.23
N GLN A 42 0.20 -8.69 -3.36
CA GLN A 42 1.03 -8.05 -2.33
C GLN A 42 1.61 -6.69 -2.74
N ALA A 43 1.81 -5.83 -1.76
CA ALA A 43 2.47 -4.54 -1.92
C ALA A 43 3.37 -4.22 -0.72
N TYR A 44 4.29 -3.28 -0.92
CA TYR A 44 5.06 -2.70 0.19
C TYR A 44 4.43 -1.41 0.71
N VAL A 45 4.45 -1.26 2.03
CA VAL A 45 4.23 0.02 2.68
C VAL A 45 5.47 0.41 3.47
N VAL A 46 5.96 1.62 3.22
CA VAL A 46 7.03 2.27 3.97
C VAL A 46 6.37 3.34 4.83
N ALA A 47 6.62 3.33 6.13
CA ALA A 47 6.05 4.29 7.04
C ALA A 47 7.10 5.10 7.77
N GLU A 48 6.83 6.40 7.88
CA GLU A 48 7.55 7.36 8.69
C GLU A 48 6.59 7.91 9.75
N THR A 49 7.06 8.01 11.00
CA THR A 49 6.22 8.47 12.12
C THR A 49 6.99 9.37 13.08
N ASP A 50 6.33 10.46 13.51
CA ASP A 50 6.85 11.39 14.53
C ASP A 50 6.76 10.84 15.96
N ARG A 51 6.04 9.73 16.16
CA ARG A 51 5.79 9.09 17.45
C ARG A 51 5.62 7.58 17.32
N SER A 52 5.67 6.86 18.43
CA SER A 52 5.39 5.42 18.41
C SER A 52 3.90 5.17 18.22
N VAL A 53 3.55 4.37 17.21
CA VAL A 53 2.16 4.07 16.84
C VAL A 53 2.02 2.61 16.41
N ALA A 54 0.79 2.13 16.38
CA ALA A 54 0.46 0.82 15.86
C ALA A 54 -0.59 0.96 14.75
N VAL A 55 -0.30 0.35 13.60
CA VAL A 55 -1.17 0.30 12.42
C VAL A 55 -1.97 -0.99 12.48
N TYR A 56 -3.29 -0.85 12.41
CA TYR A 56 -4.22 -1.95 12.34
C TYR A 56 -5.01 -1.88 11.04
N SER A 57 -5.43 -3.03 10.53
CA SER A 57 -6.30 -3.12 9.36
C SER A 57 -7.49 -4.04 9.63
N VAL A 58 -8.56 -3.83 8.86
CA VAL A 58 -9.67 -4.77 8.75
C VAL A 58 -10.11 -4.80 7.30
N SER A 59 -10.35 -6.00 6.76
CA SER A 59 -10.90 -6.15 5.41
C SER A 59 -12.32 -5.60 5.35
N ASP A 60 -12.64 -4.90 4.27
CA ASP A 60 -13.98 -4.34 4.03
C ASP A 60 -15.03 -5.44 3.80
N ASP A 61 -14.60 -6.63 3.39
CA ASP A 61 -15.48 -7.78 3.20
C ASP A 61 -15.82 -8.47 4.53
N CYS A 62 -15.16 -8.10 5.65
CA CYS A 62 -15.48 -8.72 6.92
C CYS A 62 -16.69 -8.08 7.62
N PHE A 63 -17.66 -8.93 7.99
CA PHE A 63 -18.75 -8.56 8.87
C PHE A 63 -18.38 -8.77 10.35
N ARG A 64 -18.23 -7.66 11.09
CA ARG A 64 -17.96 -7.64 12.55
C ARG A 64 -16.59 -8.19 13.00
N CYS A 65 -15.57 -8.15 12.14
CA CYS A 65 -14.20 -8.43 12.58
C CYS A 65 -13.66 -7.31 13.49
N PRO A 66 -12.78 -7.66 14.45
CA PRO A 66 -11.88 -6.69 15.04
C PRO A 66 -10.83 -6.24 14.01
N PHE A 67 -10.23 -5.09 14.26
CA PHE A 67 -9.02 -4.64 13.58
C PHE A 67 -7.82 -5.48 14.04
N GLU A 68 -6.97 -5.91 13.12
CA GLU A 68 -5.77 -6.71 13.40
C GLU A 68 -4.49 -5.90 13.22
N LEU A 69 -3.55 -6.07 14.16
CA LEU A 69 -2.25 -5.41 14.15
C LEU A 69 -1.43 -5.83 12.92
N GLN A 70 -1.10 -4.85 12.09
CA GLN A 70 -0.24 -5.03 10.91
C GLN A 70 1.22 -4.72 11.24
N LYS A 71 1.44 -3.60 11.95
CA LYS A 71 2.80 -3.12 12.25
C LYS A 71 2.81 -2.18 13.44
N SER A 72 3.80 -2.35 14.31
CA SER A 72 4.18 -1.35 15.30
C SER A 72 5.34 -0.50 14.76
N LEU A 73 5.18 0.81 14.80
CA LEU A 73 6.13 1.80 14.32
C LEU A 73 6.74 2.54 15.50
N SER A 74 8.04 2.79 15.44
CA SER A 74 8.78 3.56 16.46
C SER A 74 9.10 4.95 15.93
N ALA A 75 9.03 5.95 16.81
CA ALA A 75 9.32 7.33 16.45
C ALA A 75 10.72 7.49 15.82
N GLY A 76 10.80 8.16 14.66
CA GLY A 76 12.08 8.49 14.02
C GLY A 76 12.80 7.33 13.33
N PHE A 77 12.13 6.18 13.14
CA PHE A 77 12.67 5.06 12.37
C PHE A 77 11.74 4.72 11.21
N ASP A 78 12.29 4.71 10.00
CA ASP A 78 11.60 4.19 8.83
C ASP A 78 11.39 2.69 9.00
N SER A 79 10.17 2.25 8.77
CA SER A 79 9.84 0.84 8.78
C SER A 79 9.01 0.48 7.57
N TRP A 80 9.14 -0.76 7.12
CA TRP A 80 8.31 -1.27 6.04
C TRP A 80 7.72 -2.63 6.40
N TRP A 81 6.66 -2.97 5.68
CA TRP A 81 6.05 -4.30 5.72
C TRP A 81 5.34 -4.61 4.40
N VAL A 82 5.08 -5.89 4.19
CA VAL A 82 4.26 -6.38 3.09
C VAL A 82 2.81 -6.37 3.53
N VAL A 83 1.91 -5.95 2.65
CA VAL A 83 0.47 -5.98 2.90
C VAL A 83 -0.28 -6.67 1.77
N ASP A 84 -1.38 -7.31 2.15
CA ASP A 84 -2.35 -7.91 1.23
C ASP A 84 -3.23 -6.83 0.59
N THR A 85 -3.36 -6.91 -0.73
CA THR A 85 -4.11 -6.00 -1.61
C THR A 85 -5.26 -6.68 -2.33
N ALA A 86 -5.48 -8.00 -2.10
CA ALA A 86 -6.54 -8.78 -2.73
C ALA A 86 -7.93 -8.20 -2.40
N ARG A 87 -8.05 -7.63 -1.20
CA ARG A 87 -9.26 -6.96 -0.70
C ARG A 87 -8.93 -5.57 -0.20
N ARG A 88 -9.86 -4.63 -0.42
CA ARG A 88 -9.78 -3.33 0.22
C ARG A 88 -9.90 -3.49 1.73
N SER A 89 -9.16 -2.67 2.45
CA SER A 89 -9.16 -2.66 3.90
C SER A 89 -9.26 -1.25 4.44
N THR A 90 -9.88 -1.13 5.61
CA THR A 90 -9.89 0.08 6.41
C THR A 90 -8.78 -0.02 7.44
N TRP A 91 -7.95 1.02 7.56
CA TRP A 91 -6.85 1.06 8.50
C TRP A 91 -7.10 2.08 9.60
N ARG A 92 -6.59 1.77 10.79
CA ARG A 92 -6.59 2.66 11.94
C ARG A 92 -5.21 2.69 12.55
N VAL A 93 -4.79 3.88 12.94
CA VAL A 93 -3.50 4.08 13.61
C VAL A 93 -3.77 4.55 15.03
N TYR A 94 -3.20 3.86 16.01
CA TYR A 94 -3.37 4.13 17.42
C TYR A 94 -2.03 4.48 18.08
N THR A 95 -2.06 5.35 19.08
CA THR A 95 -0.95 5.50 20.03
C THR A 95 -1.07 4.50 21.17
N ASP A 96 0.08 4.11 21.73
CA ASP A 96 0.17 3.43 23.03
C ASP A 96 -0.67 2.15 23.17
N THR A 97 -0.72 1.34 22.12
CA THR A 97 -1.37 0.02 22.13
C THR A 97 -0.41 -1.08 21.70
N THR A 98 -0.57 -2.26 22.32
CA THR A 98 0.19 -3.48 22.02
C THR A 98 -0.71 -4.69 21.79
N GLU A 99 -2.03 -4.49 21.75
CA GLU A 99 -2.99 -5.58 21.54
C GLU A 99 -2.93 -6.09 20.08
N GLN A 100 -3.02 -7.40 19.89
CA GLN A 100 -3.07 -7.98 18.53
C GLN A 100 -4.37 -7.61 17.80
N TYR A 101 -5.47 -7.44 18.54
CA TYR A 101 -6.79 -7.16 17.97
C TYR A 101 -7.48 -6.03 18.72
N ILE A 102 -8.05 -5.08 17.98
CA ILE A 102 -8.79 -3.95 18.55
C ILE A 102 -10.25 -3.99 18.09
N SER A 103 -11.19 -3.82 19.03
CA SER A 103 -12.61 -3.76 18.69
C SER A 103 -12.95 -2.54 17.83
N LEU A 104 -13.92 -2.69 16.92
CA LEU A 104 -14.40 -1.60 16.05
C LEU A 104 -14.86 -0.35 16.84
N ARG A 105 -15.32 -0.54 18.08
CA ARG A 105 -15.83 0.52 18.97
C ARG A 105 -14.73 1.25 19.75
N ASN A 106 -13.52 0.70 19.81
CA ASN A 106 -12.44 1.34 20.54
C ASN A 106 -11.90 2.53 19.74
N THR A 107 -12.09 3.73 20.27
CA THR A 107 -11.54 4.97 19.70
C THR A 107 -10.50 5.61 20.63
N THR A 108 -10.18 4.96 21.75
CA THR A 108 -9.19 5.45 22.70
C THR A 108 -7.81 5.39 22.04
N GLY A 109 -7.12 6.53 21.98
CA GLY A 109 -5.80 6.62 21.34
C GLY A 109 -5.82 6.56 19.81
N LEU A 110 -7.00 6.60 19.16
CA LEU A 110 -7.10 6.62 17.70
C LEU A 110 -6.59 7.97 17.16
N LEU A 111 -5.52 7.93 16.35
CA LEU A 111 -4.99 9.11 15.67
C LEU A 111 -5.72 9.39 14.36
N CYS A 112 -5.91 8.36 13.56
CA CYS A 112 -6.48 8.51 12.22
C CYS A 112 -7.14 7.21 11.76
N GLN A 113 -8.07 7.35 10.82
CA GLN A 113 -8.65 6.25 10.07
C GLN A 113 -8.53 6.58 8.58
N LEU A 114 -7.99 5.65 7.80
CA LEU A 114 -7.87 5.79 6.35
C LEU A 114 -8.36 4.50 5.66
N ARG A 115 -8.67 4.61 4.39
CA ARG A 115 -9.05 3.47 3.54
C ARG A 115 -8.15 3.51 2.31
N PRO A 116 -6.90 3.03 2.41
CA PRO A 116 -5.93 3.18 1.35
C PRO A 116 -6.35 2.37 0.12
N ASN A 117 -6.12 2.93 -1.07
CA ASN A 117 -6.34 2.23 -2.33
C ASN A 117 -5.01 1.62 -2.79
N LEU A 118 -4.75 0.42 -2.29
CA LEU A 118 -3.55 -0.35 -2.59
C LEU A 118 -3.83 -1.33 -3.71
N GLY A 119 -2.87 -1.47 -4.60
CA GLY A 119 -2.82 -2.48 -5.64
C GLY A 119 -1.49 -3.22 -5.63
N GLU A 120 -1.51 -4.35 -6.32
CA GLU A 120 -0.42 -5.32 -6.44
C GLU A 120 0.89 -4.70 -6.94
N PHE A 121 2.00 -5.13 -6.33
CA PHE A 121 3.37 -4.70 -6.60
C PHE A 121 3.63 -3.18 -6.48
N GLY A 122 2.67 -2.45 -5.90
CA GLY A 122 2.84 -1.05 -5.57
C GLY A 122 3.76 -0.84 -4.37
N VAL A 123 4.33 0.36 -4.28
CA VAL A 123 5.01 0.84 -3.08
C VAL A 123 4.33 2.12 -2.63
N TYR A 124 4.01 2.18 -1.34
CA TYR A 124 3.27 3.28 -0.75
C TYR A 124 3.98 3.83 0.48
N ALA A 125 4.00 5.15 0.61
CA ALA A 125 4.52 5.86 1.77
C ALA A 125 3.36 6.25 2.69
N LEU A 126 3.41 5.81 3.95
CA LEU A 126 2.50 6.19 5.02
C LEU A 126 3.21 7.17 5.96
N ASN A 127 2.76 8.42 5.97
CA ASN A 127 3.26 9.42 6.91
C ASN A 127 2.28 9.58 8.07
N VAL A 128 2.75 9.32 9.29
CA VAL A 128 1.96 9.47 10.51
C VAL A 128 2.50 10.64 11.33
N THR A 129 1.64 11.63 11.55
CA THR A 129 1.99 12.84 12.32
C THR A 129 0.92 13.12 13.37
N GLY A 130 1.22 14.02 14.31
CA GLY A 130 0.19 14.54 15.23
C GLY A 130 -1.03 15.19 14.56
N GLY A 131 -0.92 15.60 13.29
CA GLY A 131 -2.02 16.19 12.51
C GLY A 131 -2.89 15.19 11.74
N GLY A 132 -2.51 13.90 11.73
CA GLY A 132 -3.21 12.85 10.99
C GLY A 132 -2.26 11.95 10.19
N CYS A 133 -2.86 11.14 9.31
CA CYS A 133 -2.12 10.18 8.48
C CYS A 133 -2.35 10.49 7.00
N ASP A 134 -1.28 10.42 6.23
CA ASP A 134 -1.29 10.61 4.78
C ASP A 134 -0.69 9.38 4.09
N MET A 135 -1.30 8.97 2.99
CA MET A 135 -0.87 7.80 2.22
C MET A 135 -0.60 8.23 0.78
N ARG A 136 0.63 7.99 0.31
CA ARG A 136 1.07 8.39 -1.03
C ARG A 136 1.66 7.21 -1.78
N THR A 137 1.29 7.06 -3.06
CA THR A 137 1.95 6.09 -3.96
C THR A 137 3.34 6.59 -4.34
N THR A 138 4.37 5.77 -4.15
CA THR A 138 5.75 6.03 -4.60
C THR A 138 6.12 5.19 -5.82
N LYS A 139 5.50 4.01 -5.96
CA LYS A 139 5.49 3.22 -7.19
C LYS A 139 4.06 2.77 -7.47
N GLU A 140 3.60 3.08 -8.68
CA GLU A 140 2.28 2.65 -9.16
C GLU A 140 2.18 1.11 -9.19
N PRO A 141 1.02 0.56 -8.77
CA PRO A 141 0.75 -0.86 -8.87
C PRO A 141 0.59 -1.32 -10.31
N VAL A 142 0.65 -2.63 -10.53
CA VAL A 142 0.27 -3.22 -11.80
C VAL A 142 -1.26 -3.22 -11.92
N ASP A 143 -1.78 -2.76 -13.07
CA ASP A 143 -3.21 -2.82 -13.40
C ASP A 143 -3.43 -3.69 -14.64
N ILE A 144 -3.86 -4.94 -14.43
CA ILE A 144 -4.19 -5.91 -15.50
C ILE A 144 -5.41 -5.50 -16.33
N TYR A 145 -6.24 -4.59 -15.82
CA TYR A 145 -7.44 -4.13 -16.51
C TYR A 145 -7.22 -2.87 -17.35
N MET A 146 -6.01 -2.29 -17.31
CA MET A 146 -5.57 -1.14 -18.13
C MET A 146 -6.66 -0.07 -18.27
N ARG A 147 -7.12 0.49 -17.16
CA ARG A 147 -8.10 1.57 -17.24
C ARG A 147 -7.49 2.77 -17.97
N LYS A 148 -8.13 3.16 -19.07
CA LYS A 148 -7.80 4.37 -19.85
C LYS A 148 -7.90 5.64 -19.03
#